data_AF-A0A8H9CKL4-F1
#
_entry.id   AF-A0A8H9CKL4-F1
#
_cell.length_a   1.000
_cell.length_b   1.000
_cell.length_c   1.000
_cell.angle_alpha   90.00
_cell.angle_beta   90.00
_cell.angle_gamma   90.00
#
_symmetry.space_group_name_H-M   'P 1'
#
loop_
_entity.id
_entity.type
_entity.pdbx_description
1 polymer ?
#
loop_
_entity_poly.entity_id
_entity_poly.type
_entity_poly.pdbx_seq_one_letter_code
_entity_poly.pdbx_strand_id
1 'polypeptide(L)'
;MSLTPDYIESIITGEEYYVLAGSTHTICHLTVHGNVTVTGSSDCIDPADFDAEKGRVAARRRAVDKLWELEGYRAKVGAKC
;
A
#
# COMPACT_ATOMS: atom_id res chain seq x y z
N MET A 1 -18.42 -6.61 -12.26
CA MET A 1 -17.91 -5.46 -11.48
C MET A 1 -16.45 -5.27 -11.87
N SER A 2 -16.09 -4.12 -12.45
CA SER A 2 -14.71 -3.82 -12.83
C SER A 2 -13.98 -3.19 -11.65
N LEU A 3 -12.74 -3.60 -11.39
CA LEU A 3 -11.90 -2.98 -10.38
C LEU A 3 -11.42 -1.61 -10.90
N THR A 4 -11.64 -0.56 -10.12
CA THR A 4 -11.27 0.82 -10.48
C THR A 4 -10.37 1.45 -9.41
N PRO A 5 -9.55 2.44 -9.77
CA PRO A 5 -8.76 3.19 -8.79
C PRO A 5 -9.62 3.81 -7.69
N ASP A 6 -10.74 4.44 -8.07
CA ASP A 6 -11.68 5.06 -7.12
C ASP A 6 -12.23 4.05 -6.11
N TYR A 7 -12.50 2.81 -6.54
CA TYR A 7 -12.93 1.75 -5.63
C TYR A 7 -11.83 1.38 -4.64
N ILE A 8 -10.60 1.19 -5.11
CA ILE A 8 -9.46 0.84 -4.25
C ILE A 8 -9.20 1.93 -3.22
N GLU A 9 -9.25 3.20 -3.62
CA GLU A 9 -9.12 4.32 -2.69
C GLU A 9 -10.30 4.36 -1.71
N SER A 10 -11.53 4.07 -2.15
CA SER A 10 -12.72 4.10 -1.28
C SER A 10 -12.72 3.06 -0.14
N ILE A 11 -11.96 1.97 -0.29
CA ILE A 11 -11.89 0.91 0.74
C ILE A 11 -10.74 1.11 1.73
N ILE A 12 -9.86 2.08 1.49
CA ILE A 12 -8.80 2.47 2.43
C ILE A 12 -9.44 3.34 3.52
N THR A 13 -9.36 2.87 4.76
CA THR A 13 -9.97 3.54 5.93
C THR A 13 -8.94 4.23 6.82
N GLY A 14 -7.65 3.97 6.61
CA GLY A 14 -6.57 4.63 7.32
C GLY A 14 -5.21 4.36 6.69
N GLU A 15 -4.27 5.27 6.89
CA GLU A 15 -2.89 5.10 6.48
C GLU A 15 -1.93 5.63 7.55
N GLU A 16 -0.90 4.84 7.85
CA GLU A 16 0.17 5.20 8.77
C GLU A 16 1.52 4.95 8.08
N TYR A 17 2.52 5.75 8.45
CA TYR A 17 3.85 5.66 7.86
C TYR A 17 4.91 5.57 8.94
N TYR A 18 5.84 4.65 8.77
CA TYR A 18 6.95 4.43 9.69
C TYR A 18 8.26 4.51 8.93
N VAL A 19 9.10 5.47 9.29
CA VAL A 19 10.51 5.49 8.88
C VAL A 19 11.31 4.83 9.99
N LEU A 20 12.00 3.73 9.70
CA LEU A 20 12.77 3.03 10.72
C LEU A 20 14.04 3.84 11.05
N ALA A 21 14.19 4.20 12.33
CA ALA A 21 15.29 5.03 12.80
C ALA A 21 16.65 4.45 12.41
N GLY A 22 17.55 5.31 11.90
CA GLY A 22 18.87 4.90 11.43
C GLY A 22 18.88 4.18 10.09
N SER A 23 17.77 4.18 9.35
CA SER A 23 17.67 3.58 8.02
C SER A 23 16.97 4.51 7.02
N THR A 24 16.96 4.11 5.76
CA THR A 24 16.19 4.72 4.68
C THR A 24 14.86 3.98 4.42
N HIS A 25 14.50 3.03 5.29
CA HIS A 25 13.35 2.17 5.12
C HIS A 25 12.07 2.88 5.57
N THR A 26 11.11 2.99 4.66
CA THR A 26 9.77 3.54 4.93
C THR A 26 8.72 2.46 4.73
N ILE A 27 7.86 2.25 5.71
CA ILE A 27 6.72 1.34 5.65
C ILE A 27 5.45 2.18 5.54
N CYS A 28 4.58 1.83 4.60
CA CYS A 28 3.19 2.28 4.55
C CYS A 28 2.30 1.16 5.09
N HIS A 29 1.51 1.49 6.10
CA HIS A 29 0.52 0.63 6.75
C HIS A 29 -0.86 1.12 6.36
N LEU A 30 -1.50 0.46 5.38
CA LEU A 30 -2.87 0.74 4.99
C LEU A 30 -3.82 -0.12 5.83
N THR A 31 -4.77 0.53 6.48
CA THR A 31 -5.95 -0.12 7.05
C THR A 31 -7.07 -0.04 6.03
N VAL A 32 -7.66 -1.19 5.69
CA VAL A 32 -8.80 -1.26 4.77
C VAL A 32 -10.04 -1.78 5.47
N HIS A 33 -11.20 -1.59 4.84
CA HIS A 33 -12.49 -2.04 5.35
C HIS A 33 -12.45 -3.51 5.84
N GLY A 34 -12.96 -3.76 7.04
CA GLY A 34 -12.89 -5.07 7.71
C GLY A 34 -11.67 -5.26 8.62
N ASN A 35 -10.94 -4.18 8.94
CA ASN A 35 -9.74 -4.18 9.79
C ASN A 35 -8.62 -5.08 9.24
N VAL A 36 -8.55 -5.19 7.92
CA VAL A 36 -7.44 -5.88 7.25
C VAL A 36 -6.33 -4.87 7.03
N THR A 37 -5.10 -5.32 7.24
CA THR A 37 -3.90 -4.52 7.01
C THR A 37 -3.23 -4.92 5.70
N VAL A 38 -2.88 -3.93 4.88
CA VAL A 38 -2.01 -4.11 3.72
C VAL A 38 -0.78 -3.21 3.88
N THR A 39 0.40 -3.79 3.72
CA THR A 39 1.67 -3.06 3.83
C THR A 39 2.41 -2.99 2.51
N GLY A 40 3.06 -1.86 2.29
CA GLY A 40 4.06 -1.64 1.26
C GLY A 40 5.28 -0.96 1.87
N SER A 41 6.45 -1.10 1.26
CA SER A 41 7.69 -0.51 1.78
C SER A 41 8.52 0.15 0.70
N SER A 42 9.41 1.06 1.06
CA SER A 42 10.43 1.60 0.18
C SER A 42 11.77 1.65 0.90
N ASP A 43 12.83 1.41 0.15
CA ASP A 43 14.21 1.44 0.62
C ASP A 43 15.02 2.34 -0.32
N CYS A 44 15.51 3.46 0.19
CA CYS A 44 16.45 4.27 -0.59
C CYS A 44 17.83 3.61 -0.54
N ILE A 45 18.47 3.48 -1.70
CA ILE A 45 19.77 2.81 -1.84
C ILE A 45 20.88 3.65 -1.19
N ASP A 46 20.88 4.96 -1.45
CA ASP A 46 21.86 5.89 -0.87
C ASP A 46 21.21 6.69 0.28
N PRO A 47 21.70 6.57 1.52
CA PRO A 47 21.25 7.40 2.64
C PRO A 47 21.43 8.90 2.43
N ALA A 48 22.43 9.33 1.64
CA ALA A 48 22.65 10.74 1.34
C ALA A 48 21.50 11.36 0.51
N ASP A 49 20.82 10.53 -0.29
CA ASP A 49 19.69 10.92 -1.14
C ASP A 49 18.33 10.62 -0.50
N PHE A 50 18.31 10.20 0.77
CA PHE A 50 17.07 9.81 1.43
C PHE A 50 16.11 11.00 1.59
N ASP A 51 14.90 10.80 1.09
CA ASP A 51 13.78 11.73 1.19
C ASP A 51 12.57 10.95 1.70
N ALA A 52 12.16 11.26 2.93
CA ALA A 52 11.07 10.57 3.60
C ALA A 52 9.74 10.70 2.85
N GLU A 53 9.50 11.81 2.15
CA GLU A 53 8.26 12.01 1.43
C GLU A 53 8.24 11.18 0.14
N LYS A 54 9.36 11.12 -0.59
CA LYS A 54 9.49 10.19 -1.73
C LYS A 54 9.33 8.75 -1.29
N GLY A 55 9.90 8.39 -0.14
CA GLY A 55 9.73 7.07 0.47
C GLY A 55 8.27 6.74 0.75
N ARG A 56 7.52 7.68 1.38
CA ARG A 56 6.09 7.52 1.65
C ARG A 56 5.27 7.30 0.37
N VAL A 57 5.49 8.11 -0.66
CA VAL A 57 4.80 7.97 -1.95
C VAL A 57 5.08 6.60 -2.58
N ALA A 58 6.33 6.15 -2.58
CA ALA A 58 6.71 4.85 -3.12
C ALA A 58 6.13 3.69 -2.31
N ALA A 59 6.20 3.76 -0.98
CA ALA A 59 5.65 2.74 -0.08
C ALA A 59 4.13 2.64 -0.20
N ARG A 60 3.43 3.79 -0.27
CA ARG A 60 1.96 3.84 -0.49
C ARG A 60 1.59 3.20 -1.82
N ARG A 61 2.28 3.55 -2.91
CA ARG A 61 2.02 2.96 -4.24
C ARG A 61 2.11 1.43 -4.18
N ARG A 62 3.16 0.88 -3.56
CA ARG A 62 3.32 -0.58 -3.41
C ARG A 62 2.24 -1.21 -2.54
N ALA A 63 1.78 -0.53 -1.50
CA ALA A 63 0.67 -1.01 -0.67
C ALA A 63 -0.65 -1.03 -1.45
N VAL A 64 -0.93 0.00 -2.24
CA VAL A 64 -2.10 0.10 -3.13
C VAL A 64 -2.04 -0.94 -4.25
N ASP A 65 -0.88 -1.15 -4.88
CA ASP A 65 -0.68 -2.18 -5.90
C ASP A 65 -0.97 -3.59 -5.31
N LYS A 66 -0.51 -3.86 -4.09
CA LYS A 66 -0.80 -5.11 -3.38
C LYS A 66 -2.29 -5.25 -3.05
N LEU A 67 -2.96 -4.17 -2.65
CA LEU A 67 -4.40 -4.16 -2.42
C LEU A 67 -5.17 -4.45 -3.72
N TRP A 68 -4.73 -3.89 -4.85
CA TRP A 68 -5.28 -4.17 -6.17
C TRP A 68 -5.19 -5.66 -6.55
N GLU A 69 -4.05 -6.29 -6.30
CA GLU A 69 -3.87 -7.73 -6.54
C GLU A 69 -4.84 -8.58 -5.71
N LEU A 70 -4.99 -8.26 -4.42
CA LEU A 70 -5.91 -8.97 -3.51
C LEU A 70 -7.37 -8.83 -3.95
N GLU A 71 -7.80 -7.60 -4.26
CA GLU A 71 -9.15 -7.34 -4.74
C GLU A 71 -9.43 -7.96 -6.11
N GLY A 72 -8.43 -7.96 -6.99
CA GLY A 72 -8.49 -8.65 -8.28
C GLY A 72 -8.63 -10.16 -8.13
N TYR A 73 -7.91 -10.78 -7.20
CA TYR A 73 -8.05 -12.20 -6.88
C TYR A 73 -9.46 -12.51 -6.34
N ARG A 74 -9.92 -11.72 -5.36
CA ARG A 74 -11.26 -11.85 -4.77
C ARG A 74 -12.36 -11.77 -5.83
N ALA A 75 -12.28 -10.80 -6.72
CA ALA A 75 -13.25 -10.62 -7.81
C ALA A 75 -13.26 -11.81 -8.78
N LYS A 76 -12.09 -12.35 -9.15
CA LYS A 76 -11.98 -13.52 -10.05
C LYS A 76 -12.50 -14.81 -9.42
N VAL A 77 -12.25 -15.01 -8.12
CA VAL A 77 -12.72 -16.22 -7.40
C VAL A 77 -14.21 -16.13 -7.09
N GLY A 78 -14.70 -14.98 -6.62
CA GLY A 78 -16.11 -14.77 -6.29
C GLY A 78 -17.05 -14.76 -7.52
N ALA A 79 -16.52 -14.49 -8.71
CA ALA A 79 -17.28 -14.55 -9.96
C ALA A 79 -17.51 -15.98 -10.49
N LYS A 80 -16.94 -17.02 -9.86
CA LYS A 80 -17.25 -18.42 -10.17
C LYS A 80 -18.44 -18.90 -9.34
N CYS A 81 -19.66 -18.58 -9.77
CA CYS A 81 -20.91 -19.24 -9.39
C CYS A 81 -21.77 -19.40 -10.64
#